data_AF-A0A535F6T9-F1
#
_entry.id   AF-A0A535F6T9-F1
#
_cell.length_a   1.000
_cell.length_b   1.000
_cell.length_c   1.000
_cell.angle_alpha   90.00
_cell.angle_beta   90.00
_cell.angle_gamma   90.00
#
_symmetry.space_group_name_H-M   'P 1'
#
loop_
_entity.id
_entity.type
_entity.pdbx_description
1 polymer ?
#
loop_
_entity_poly.entity_id
_entity_poly.type
_entity_poly.pdbx_seq_one_letter_code
_entity_poly.pdbx_strand_id
1 'polypeptide(L)'
;DIVFVFSWLTLLLAGPQNTGLPSLDVLFVQRMLSPRERKLLAPVISFFLGVSEEAQPVPLETGYTQNTQSNQGKGRPVPGNRRPTQQQSRYAMAQQQARSSRRNFLLGALTGGAGILALTWLWNALHIFPAGGVQSGENGGGASPAATPTSNASNGNGATPAAGTTPIAQVSSVQNNSSVSFTIASNGDPGILVRLNDGKFVAYDATCTHAGCPVDYDSGSQMLVCPCHGAAFDPAKAAAVAQGPASTPLTSVPIHIDKATGAITASQ
;
A
#
# COMPACT_ATOMS: atom_id res chain seq x y z
N ASP A 1 -18.69 -7.71 -17.28
CA ASP A 1 -18.09 -7.08 -16.09
C ASP A 1 -16.96 -6.15 -16.53
N ILE A 2 -17.21 -4.84 -16.59
CA ILE A 2 -16.31 -3.88 -17.25
C ILE A 2 -14.97 -3.75 -16.50
N VAL A 3 -14.98 -3.93 -15.18
CA VAL A 3 -13.80 -3.90 -14.31
C VAL A 3 -12.83 -5.04 -14.63
N PHE A 4 -13.38 -6.22 -15.00
CA PHE A 4 -12.58 -7.37 -15.41
C PHE A 4 -11.84 -7.10 -16.73
N VAL A 5 -12.52 -6.49 -17.70
CA VAL A 5 -11.91 -6.13 -19.00
C VAL A 5 -10.79 -5.10 -18.81
N PHE A 6 -11.01 -4.04 -18.01
CA PHE A 6 -9.98 -3.03 -17.77
C PHE A 6 -8.79 -3.57 -16.96
N SER A 7 -9.01 -4.45 -15.98
CA SER A 7 -7.92 -5.06 -15.19
C SER A 7 -7.05 -6.00 -16.02
N TRP A 8 -7.65 -6.76 -16.94
CA TRP A 8 -6.87 -7.63 -17.83
C TRP A 8 -6.19 -6.84 -18.94
N LEU A 9 -6.81 -5.76 -19.42
CA LEU A 9 -6.22 -4.89 -20.44
C LEU A 9 -4.99 -4.16 -19.90
N THR A 10 -5.00 -3.66 -18.66
CA THR A 10 -3.82 -3.06 -18.03
C THR A 10 -2.71 -4.07 -17.80
N LEU A 11 -3.04 -5.32 -17.47
CA LEU A 11 -2.06 -6.40 -17.29
C LEU A 11 -1.45 -6.86 -18.63
N LEU A 12 -2.24 -6.85 -19.71
CA LEU A 12 -1.78 -7.09 -21.09
C LEU A 12 -0.92 -5.95 -21.63
N LEU A 13 -1.24 -4.70 -21.29
CA LEU A 13 -0.49 -3.51 -21.72
C LEU A 13 0.81 -3.30 -20.94
N ALA A 14 0.81 -3.54 -19.62
CA ALA A 14 1.99 -3.37 -18.77
C ALA A 14 2.97 -4.54 -18.87
N GLY A 15 2.53 -5.70 -19.35
CA GLY A 15 3.33 -6.91 -19.50
C GLY A 15 3.77 -7.52 -18.15
N PRO A 16 4.24 -8.79 -18.16
CA PRO A 16 4.75 -9.43 -16.96
C PRO A 16 6.07 -8.77 -16.54
N GLN A 17 6.04 -8.01 -15.45
CA GLN A 17 7.23 -7.46 -14.83
C GLN A 17 8.21 -8.63 -14.55
N ASN A 18 9.48 -8.48 -14.97
CA ASN A 18 10.64 -9.35 -14.67
C ASN A 18 11.01 -10.47 -15.67
N THR A 19 10.46 -10.49 -16.89
CA THR A 19 10.75 -11.56 -17.88
C THR A 19 11.82 -11.19 -18.93
N GLY A 20 12.33 -9.96 -18.94
CA GLY A 20 13.35 -9.52 -19.91
C GLY A 20 12.86 -9.42 -21.37
N LEU A 21 11.57 -9.62 -21.61
CA LEU A 21 10.94 -9.38 -22.91
C LEU A 21 10.45 -7.92 -22.99
N PRO A 22 10.64 -7.23 -24.13
CA PRO A 22 10.10 -5.88 -24.30
C PRO A 22 8.58 -5.93 -24.23
N SER A 23 7.99 -4.95 -23.55
CA SER A 23 6.54 -4.81 -23.41
C SER A 23 5.88 -4.63 -24.79
N LEU A 24 4.62 -5.05 -24.89
CA LEU A 24 3.88 -5.13 -26.17
C LEU A 24 3.74 -3.76 -26.86
N ASP A 25 3.76 -2.67 -26.09
CA ASP A 25 3.83 -1.29 -26.57
C ASP A 25 5.10 -1.02 -27.41
N VAL A 26 6.26 -1.51 -26.98
CA VAL A 26 7.52 -1.36 -27.73
C VAL A 26 7.49 -2.17 -29.03
N LEU A 27 6.94 -3.39 -28.98
CA LEU A 27 6.78 -4.23 -30.18
C LEU A 27 5.76 -3.65 -31.17
N PHE A 28 4.65 -3.09 -30.68
CA PHE A 28 3.62 -2.50 -31.52
C PHE A 28 4.12 -1.20 -32.17
N VAL A 29 4.84 -0.35 -31.43
CA VAL A 29 5.49 0.86 -31.97
C VAL A 29 6.58 0.51 -32.99
N GLN A 30 7.35 -0.55 -32.77
CA GLN A 30 8.36 -1.00 -33.74
C GLN A 30 7.75 -1.60 -35.02
N ARG A 31 6.59 -2.26 -34.94
CA ARG A 31 5.95 -2.97 -36.05
C ARG A 31 5.03 -2.08 -36.89
N MET A 32 4.36 -1.10 -36.28
CA MET A 32 3.39 -0.22 -36.96
C MET A 32 3.99 1.07 -37.51
N LEU A 33 5.08 1.61 -36.93
CA LEU A 33 5.64 2.89 -37.38
C LEU A 33 6.93 2.71 -38.18
N SER A 34 6.96 3.28 -39.38
CA SER A 34 8.16 3.34 -40.21
C SER A 34 9.23 4.26 -39.56
N PRO A 35 10.52 4.08 -39.87
CA PRO A 35 11.60 4.88 -39.26
C PRO A 35 11.47 6.40 -39.43
N ARG A 36 10.72 6.85 -40.46
CA ARG A 36 10.48 8.26 -40.74
C ARG A 36 9.35 8.85 -39.88
N GLU A 37 8.28 8.08 -39.65
CA GLU A 37 7.15 8.49 -38.80
C GLU A 37 7.57 8.56 -37.32
N ARG A 38 8.49 7.68 -36.90
CA ARG A 38 9.05 7.71 -35.54
C ARG A 38 9.75 9.04 -35.20
N LYS A 39 10.51 9.62 -36.13
CA LYS A 39 11.17 10.93 -35.90
C LYS A 39 10.19 12.09 -35.86
N LEU A 40 9.09 12.01 -36.61
CA LEU A 40 8.06 13.04 -36.64
C LEU A 40 7.18 13.01 -35.38
N LEU A 41 6.90 11.83 -34.85
CA LEU A 41 5.99 11.65 -33.71
C LEU A 41 6.70 11.55 -32.35
N ALA A 42 8.03 11.35 -32.32
CA ALA A 42 8.84 11.36 -31.11
C ALA A 42 8.54 12.54 -30.15
N PRO A 43 8.50 13.81 -30.59
CA PRO A 43 8.21 14.93 -29.66
C PRO A 43 6.78 14.90 -29.10
N VAL A 44 5.82 14.38 -29.87
CA VAL A 44 4.42 14.25 -29.42
C VAL A 44 4.28 13.10 -28.42
N ILE A 45 4.94 11.98 -28.69
CA ILE A 45 4.93 10.79 -27.83
C ILE A 45 5.64 11.08 -26.50
N SER A 46 6.80 11.77 -26.52
CA SER A 46 7.51 12.20 -25.31
C SER A 46 6.71 13.21 -24.47
N PHE A 47 5.93 14.08 -25.12
CA PHE A 47 5.06 15.04 -24.43
C PHE A 47 3.89 14.35 -23.71
N PHE A 48 3.30 13.31 -24.30
CA PHE A 48 2.16 12.59 -23.71
C PHE A 48 2.55 11.47 -22.73
N LEU A 49 3.68 10.79 -22.91
CA LEU A 49 4.12 9.67 -22.05
C LEU A 49 5.12 10.07 -20.96
N GLY A 50 5.68 11.28 -20.99
CA GLY A 50 6.59 11.77 -19.95
C GLY A 50 7.89 10.98 -19.80
N VAL A 51 8.26 10.16 -20.79
CA VAL A 51 9.56 9.47 -20.86
C VAL A 51 10.48 10.30 -21.74
N SER A 52 11.44 10.98 -21.12
CA SER A 52 12.58 11.54 -21.84
C SER A 52 13.44 10.40 -22.36
N GLU A 53 13.55 10.31 -23.68
CA GLU A 53 14.53 9.50 -24.39
C GLU A 53 15.93 10.06 -24.11
N GLU A 54 16.54 9.71 -22.98
CA GLU A 54 17.97 9.89 -22.75
C GLU A 54 18.64 8.51 -22.79
N ALA A 55 18.96 8.07 -24.01
CA ALA A 55 19.88 6.96 -24.24
C ALA A 55 20.79 7.31 -25.41
N GLN A 56 21.83 8.10 -25.15
CA GLN A 56 23.06 7.98 -25.94
C GLN A 56 23.87 6.78 -25.43
N PRO A 57 24.48 5.98 -26.33
CA PRO A 57 25.21 4.78 -25.96
C PRO A 57 26.56 5.16 -25.34
N VAL A 58 26.83 4.70 -24.12
CA VAL A 58 28.16 4.76 -23.51
C VAL A 58 29.04 3.70 -24.19
N PRO A 59 30.23 4.03 -24.72
CA PRO A 59 31.15 3.04 -25.27
C PRO A 59 31.57 2.03 -24.19
N LEU A 60 31.59 0.76 -24.56
CA LEU A 60 32.15 -0.33 -23.76
C LEU A 60 33.66 -0.11 -23.61
N GLU A 61 34.11 0.52 -22.51
CA GLU A 61 35.48 0.36 -22.06
C GLU A 61 35.62 -0.96 -21.29
N THR A 62 36.18 -1.93 -21.98
CA THR A 62 36.90 -3.08 -21.43
C THR A 62 37.94 -2.62 -20.41
N GLY A 63 37.71 -2.93 -19.14
CA GLY A 63 38.62 -2.60 -18.05
C GLY A 63 38.60 -3.65 -16.95
N TYR A 64 38.88 -4.90 -17.30
CA TYR A 64 39.26 -5.94 -16.35
C TYR A 64 40.68 -5.62 -15.86
N THR A 65 40.84 -4.88 -14.75
CA THR A 65 42.14 -4.81 -14.07
C THR A 65 42.09 -5.66 -12.81
N GLN A 66 42.66 -6.83 -13.02
CA GLN A 66 43.02 -7.85 -12.08
C GLN A 66 43.83 -7.24 -10.92
N ASN A 67 43.40 -7.58 -9.71
CA ASN A 67 44.06 -7.28 -8.46
C ASN A 67 45.39 -8.05 -8.41
N THR A 68 46.53 -7.36 -8.49
CA THR A 68 47.84 -7.95 -8.16
C THR A 68 48.44 -7.23 -6.97
N GLN A 69 48.61 -8.01 -5.91
CA GLN A 69 49.36 -7.67 -4.70
C GLN A 69 50.75 -7.13 -5.05
N SER A 70 51.11 -6.00 -4.45
CA SER A 70 52.50 -5.67 -4.15
C SER A 70 52.61 -5.25 -2.69
N ASN A 71 53.20 -6.14 -1.92
CA ASN A 71 53.60 -5.99 -0.53
C ASN A 71 54.89 -5.15 -0.46
N GLN A 72 54.91 -4.05 0.31
CA GLN A 72 56.10 -3.51 1.00
C GLN A 72 55.77 -2.21 1.76
N GLY A 73 56.08 -2.16 3.06
CA GLY A 73 56.18 -0.90 3.81
C GLY A 73 55.80 -0.98 5.28
N LYS A 74 56.80 -1.07 6.16
CA LYS A 74 56.72 -1.07 7.63
C LYS A 74 56.22 0.28 8.18
N GLY A 75 55.29 0.27 9.14
CA GLY A 75 54.91 1.44 9.95
C GLY A 75 54.02 1.07 11.16
N ARG A 76 54.31 1.64 12.34
CA ARG A 76 53.64 1.43 13.66
C ARG A 76 52.14 1.78 13.67
N PRO A 77 51.32 1.22 14.58
CA PRO A 77 49.89 1.51 14.63
C PRO A 77 49.60 2.83 15.37
N VAL A 78 48.79 3.70 14.74
CA VAL A 78 48.12 4.86 15.36
C VAL A 78 46.62 4.56 15.40
N PRO A 79 45.90 4.81 16.51
CA PRO A 79 44.46 4.57 16.58
C PRO A 79 43.70 5.81 16.05
N GLY A 80 42.87 5.65 15.02
CA GLY A 80 42.01 6.75 14.56
C GLY A 80 41.20 6.46 13.30
N ASN A 81 39.88 6.63 13.45
CA ASN A 81 38.85 6.86 12.42
C ASN A 81 38.39 5.67 11.56
N ARG A 82 37.23 5.11 11.95
CA ARG A 82 36.36 4.34 11.05
C ARG A 82 35.89 5.25 9.92
N ARG A 83 36.11 4.84 8.68
CA ARG A 83 35.52 5.45 7.48
C ARG A 83 33.99 5.32 7.56
N PRO A 84 33.19 6.41 7.62
CA PRO A 84 31.87 6.37 7.01
C PRO A 84 32.06 6.40 5.48
N THR A 85 31.00 6.22 4.68
CA THR A 85 30.93 6.52 3.21
C THR A 85 30.90 5.36 2.21
N GLN A 86 30.07 4.33 2.46
CA GLN A 86 29.41 3.63 1.34
C GLN A 86 27.93 3.34 1.60
N GLN A 87 27.55 3.14 2.86
CA GLN A 87 26.14 2.95 3.23
C GLN A 87 25.35 4.26 3.17
N GLN A 88 25.92 5.37 3.67
CA GLN A 88 25.28 6.70 3.63
C GLN A 88 25.02 7.19 2.21
N SER A 89 25.91 6.92 1.25
CA SER A 89 25.70 7.29 -0.15
C SER A 89 24.58 6.45 -0.79
N ARG A 90 24.44 5.17 -0.41
CA ARG A 90 23.31 4.34 -0.88
C ARG A 90 21.97 4.77 -0.30
N TYR A 91 21.92 5.17 0.98
CA TYR A 91 20.70 5.73 1.57
C TYR A 91 20.33 7.08 0.96
N ALA A 92 21.30 7.95 0.72
CA ALA A 92 21.06 9.24 0.06
C ALA A 92 20.54 9.07 -1.37
N MET A 93 21.11 8.14 -2.15
CA MET A 93 20.64 7.82 -3.51
C MET A 93 19.23 7.20 -3.51
N ALA A 94 18.94 6.28 -2.57
CA ALA A 94 17.61 5.67 -2.43
C ALA A 94 16.54 6.70 -2.03
N GLN A 95 16.87 7.65 -1.14
CA GLN A 95 15.97 8.75 -0.79
C GLN A 95 15.72 9.70 -1.97
N GLN A 96 16.74 9.94 -2.80
CA GLN A 96 16.62 10.78 -3.98
C GLN A 96 15.74 10.12 -5.06
N GLN A 97 15.89 8.80 -5.26
CA GLN A 97 15.02 8.00 -6.13
C GLN A 97 13.56 8.01 -5.67
N ALA A 98 13.30 7.83 -4.36
CA ALA A 98 11.95 7.88 -3.81
C ALA A 98 11.28 9.26 -3.97
N ARG A 99 12.05 10.36 -3.87
CA ARG A 99 11.55 11.73 -4.11
C ARG A 99 11.19 11.95 -5.58
N SER A 100 11.99 11.46 -6.53
CA SER A 100 11.65 11.54 -7.95
C SER A 100 10.41 10.73 -8.31
N SER A 101 10.24 9.54 -7.72
CA SER A 101 9.05 8.70 -7.96
C SER A 101 7.76 9.35 -7.45
N ARG A 102 7.80 10.01 -6.28
CA ARG A 102 6.65 10.76 -5.73
C ARG A 102 6.28 11.96 -6.60
N ARG A 103 7.26 12.70 -7.10
CA ARG A 103 7.03 13.85 -7.98
C ARG A 103 6.43 13.42 -9.32
N ASN A 104 6.92 12.33 -9.91
CA ASN A 104 6.39 11.80 -11.17
C ASN A 104 4.97 11.23 -11.01
N PHE A 105 4.68 10.59 -9.87
CA PHE A 105 3.33 10.12 -9.55
C PHE A 105 2.34 11.27 -9.37
N LEU A 106 2.72 12.35 -8.69
CA LEU A 106 1.89 13.55 -8.53
C LEU A 106 1.64 14.26 -9.87
N LEU A 107 2.64 14.35 -10.75
CA LEU A 107 2.44 14.87 -12.10
C LEU A 107 1.47 13.97 -12.91
N GLY A 108 1.60 12.65 -12.81
CA GLY A 108 0.70 11.70 -13.47
C GLY A 108 -0.75 11.77 -12.96
N ALA A 109 -0.95 12.01 -11.66
CA ALA A 109 -2.27 12.18 -11.06
C ALA A 109 -2.95 13.48 -11.54
N LEU A 110 -2.19 14.58 -11.69
CA LEU A 110 -2.71 15.84 -12.19
C LEU A 110 -3.12 15.76 -13.67
N THR A 111 -2.34 15.08 -14.51
CA THR A 111 -2.70 14.85 -15.92
C THR A 111 -3.86 13.87 -16.08
N GLY A 112 -3.93 12.82 -15.24
CA GLY A 112 -5.02 11.85 -15.27
C GLY A 112 -6.36 12.42 -14.81
N GLY A 113 -6.36 13.29 -13.80
CA GLY A 113 -7.56 13.97 -13.31
C GLY A 113 -8.18 14.92 -14.33
N ALA A 114 -7.37 15.64 -15.10
CA ALA A 114 -7.85 16.55 -16.15
C ALA A 114 -8.55 15.80 -17.30
N GLY A 115 -8.09 14.58 -17.65
CA GLY A 115 -8.70 13.77 -18.70
C GLY A 115 -10.11 13.27 -18.37
N ILE A 116 -10.34 12.87 -17.11
CA ILE A 116 -11.65 12.39 -16.66
C ILE A 116 -12.67 13.55 -16.64
N LEU A 117 -12.26 14.75 -16.26
CA LEU A 117 -13.12 15.93 -16.25
C LEU A 117 -13.47 16.43 -17.67
N ALA A 118 -12.57 16.26 -18.64
CA ALA A 118 -12.85 16.60 -20.04
C ALA A 118 -13.89 15.66 -20.68
N LEU A 119 -13.83 14.36 -20.36
CA LEU A 119 -14.77 13.36 -20.88
C LEU A 119 -16.18 13.52 -20.32
N THR A 120 -16.32 13.89 -19.03
CA THR A 120 -17.62 14.16 -18.41
C THR A 120 -18.26 15.45 -18.92
N TRP A 121 -17.46 16.48 -19.23
CA TRP A 121 -17.93 17.70 -19.88
C TRP A 121 -18.40 17.46 -21.32
N LEU A 122 -17.67 16.65 -22.09
CA LEU A 122 -18.02 16.33 -23.48
C LEU A 122 -19.29 15.47 -23.57
N TRP A 123 -19.50 14.55 -22.62
CA TRP A 123 -20.72 13.76 -22.50
C TRP A 123 -21.95 14.63 -22.20
N ASN A 124 -21.83 15.59 -21.29
CA ASN A 124 -22.92 16.50 -20.94
C ASN A 124 -23.28 17.43 -22.11
N ALA A 125 -22.29 17.89 -22.88
CA ALA A 125 -22.51 18.72 -24.06
C ALA A 125 -23.26 17.99 -25.20
N LEU A 126 -23.18 16.66 -25.27
CA LEU A 126 -23.81 15.87 -26.34
C LEU A 126 -25.27 15.47 -26.05
N HIS A 127 -25.77 15.69 -24.82
CA HIS A 127 -27.15 15.37 -24.42
C HIS A 127 -28.11 16.59 -24.37
N ILE A 128 -27.66 17.77 -24.82
CA ILE A 128 -28.48 19.00 -24.91
C ILE A 128 -28.93 19.22 -26.36
N PHE A 129 -29.68 18.28 -26.94
CA PHE A 129 -30.48 18.52 -28.16
C PHE A 129 -31.79 17.71 -28.05
N PRO A 130 -32.98 18.35 -28.06
CA PRO A 130 -34.25 17.65 -27.93
C PRO A 130 -34.79 17.27 -29.32
N ALA A 131 -35.06 15.99 -29.54
CA ALA A 131 -35.97 15.54 -30.59
C ALA A 131 -37.11 14.77 -29.92
N GLY A 132 -38.33 15.29 -30.08
CA GLY A 132 -39.49 14.91 -29.28
C GLY A 132 -40.20 13.62 -29.71
N GLY A 133 -41.13 13.23 -28.83
CA GLY A 133 -42.38 12.55 -29.16
C GLY A 133 -42.36 11.02 -29.09
N VAL A 134 -43.03 10.46 -28.08
CA VAL A 134 -44.36 9.78 -28.17
C VAL A 134 -44.54 8.81 -26.99
N GLN A 135 -45.69 8.92 -26.33
CA GLN A 135 -46.19 8.06 -25.24
C GLN A 135 -46.60 6.67 -25.75
N SER A 136 -46.38 5.65 -24.91
CA SER A 136 -47.12 4.37 -24.74
C SER A 136 -46.33 3.59 -23.67
N GLY A 137 -46.83 2.92 -22.63
CA GLY A 137 -48.14 2.43 -22.22
C GLY A 137 -47.85 1.21 -21.31
N GLU A 138 -48.50 1.18 -20.14
CA GLU A 138 -48.84 -0.01 -19.33
C GLU A 138 -47.80 -0.79 -18.47
N ASN A 139 -48.08 -0.73 -17.15
CA ASN A 139 -48.26 -1.80 -16.17
C ASN A 139 -47.19 -2.87 -15.89
N GLY A 140 -46.94 -3.07 -14.58
CA GLY A 140 -46.56 -4.37 -14.01
C GLY A 140 -45.47 -4.26 -12.95
N GLY A 141 -45.85 -4.45 -11.68
CA GLY A 141 -44.96 -4.35 -10.53
C GLY A 141 -43.88 -5.43 -10.45
N GLY A 142 -42.96 -5.25 -9.49
CA GLY A 142 -41.96 -6.26 -9.18
C GLY A 142 -40.87 -5.71 -8.29
N ALA A 143 -40.71 -6.35 -7.12
CA ALA A 143 -39.80 -5.98 -6.06
C ALA A 143 -38.35 -5.78 -6.51
N SER A 144 -37.67 -4.87 -5.81
CA SER A 144 -36.21 -4.80 -5.75
C SER A 144 -35.67 -6.03 -5.00
N PRO A 145 -34.77 -6.84 -5.58
CA PRO A 145 -33.92 -7.72 -4.80
C PRO A 145 -32.59 -7.01 -4.52
N ALA A 146 -32.41 -6.65 -3.26
CA ALA A 146 -31.11 -6.71 -2.64
C ALA A 146 -30.63 -8.18 -2.64
N ALA A 147 -29.34 -8.41 -2.96
CA ALA A 147 -28.39 -9.21 -2.17
C ALA A 147 -27.18 -9.67 -3.02
N THR A 148 -25.94 -9.16 -2.83
CA THR A 148 -24.85 -9.52 -1.86
C THR A 148 -23.97 -10.71 -2.31
N PRO A 149 -22.84 -11.10 -1.63
CA PRO A 149 -21.91 -10.39 -0.72
C PRO A 149 -20.40 -10.77 -0.90
N THR A 150 -19.48 -10.06 -0.22
CA THR A 150 -18.30 -10.69 0.43
C THR A 150 -17.97 -10.03 1.78
N SER A 151 -18.50 -10.66 2.83
CA SER A 151 -17.99 -10.89 4.20
C SER A 151 -17.01 -9.89 4.85
N ASN A 152 -17.55 -9.04 5.72
CA ASN A 152 -16.90 -8.71 7.00
C ASN A 152 -17.95 -9.00 8.10
N ALA A 153 -17.83 -10.16 8.74
CA ALA A 153 -18.85 -10.67 9.65
C ALA A 153 -18.80 -9.93 10.99
N SER A 154 -19.60 -8.89 11.11
CA SER A 154 -20.04 -8.36 12.40
C SER A 154 -21.31 -9.11 12.78
N ASN A 155 -21.19 -10.13 13.65
CA ASN A 155 -22.34 -10.91 14.13
C ASN A 155 -22.73 -10.39 15.51
N GLY A 156 -23.72 -9.51 15.53
CA GLY A 156 -24.36 -9.03 16.75
C GLY A 156 -25.29 -10.08 17.33
N ASN A 157 -24.83 -10.79 18.35
CA ASN A 157 -25.71 -11.44 19.32
C ASN A 157 -25.73 -10.58 20.58
N GLY A 158 -26.88 -9.96 20.83
CA GLY A 158 -27.13 -9.13 22.00
C GLY A 158 -27.07 -9.94 23.27
N ALA A 159 -25.94 -9.87 23.96
CA ALA A 159 -25.89 -9.93 25.41
C ALA A 159 -25.74 -8.49 25.90
N THR A 160 -26.68 -8.03 26.72
CA THR A 160 -26.64 -6.72 27.38
C THR A 160 -25.30 -6.60 28.12
N PRO A 161 -24.39 -5.69 27.72
CA PRO A 161 -23.11 -5.54 28.41
C PRO A 161 -23.36 -5.07 29.84
N ALA A 162 -22.69 -5.72 30.79
CA ALA A 162 -22.57 -5.21 32.14
C ALA A 162 -22.01 -3.78 32.05
N ALA A 163 -22.72 -2.83 32.68
CA ALA A 163 -22.42 -1.40 32.63
C ALA A 163 -20.93 -1.18 32.97
N GLY A 164 -20.15 -0.65 32.01
CA GLY A 164 -18.72 -0.38 32.18
C GLY A 164 -17.76 -1.13 31.25
N THR A 165 -18.22 -1.99 30.33
CA THR A 165 -17.34 -2.72 29.40
C THR A 165 -17.75 -2.56 27.94
N THR A 166 -16.77 -2.36 27.06
CA THR A 166 -16.99 -2.16 25.61
C THR A 166 -16.80 -3.47 24.87
N PRO A 167 -17.82 -3.99 24.15
CA PRO A 167 -17.67 -5.22 23.38
C PRO A 167 -16.71 -5.02 22.21
N ILE A 168 -15.75 -5.94 22.04
CA ILE A 168 -14.79 -5.94 20.93
C ILE A 168 -15.19 -6.99 19.89
N ALA A 169 -15.25 -8.26 20.29
CA ALA A 169 -15.44 -9.40 19.38
C ALA A 169 -15.89 -10.66 20.13
N GLN A 170 -16.18 -11.73 19.39
CA GLN A 170 -16.35 -13.08 19.94
C GLN A 170 -15.07 -13.90 19.73
N VAL A 171 -14.70 -14.74 20.70
CA VAL A 171 -13.52 -15.62 20.57
C VAL A 171 -13.57 -16.50 19.32
N SER A 172 -14.76 -16.95 18.94
CA SER A 172 -14.99 -17.75 17.73
C SER A 172 -14.83 -16.98 16.42
N SER A 173 -14.98 -15.65 16.44
CA SER A 173 -14.87 -14.81 15.24
C SER A 173 -13.43 -14.35 14.97
N VAL A 174 -12.55 -14.41 15.96
CA VAL A 174 -11.14 -14.01 15.81
C VAL A 174 -10.29 -15.24 15.54
N GLN A 175 -9.79 -15.36 14.32
CA GLN A 175 -8.92 -16.48 13.92
C GLN A 175 -7.54 -16.37 14.58
N ASN A 176 -6.84 -17.49 14.68
CA ASN A 176 -5.45 -17.49 15.13
C ASN A 176 -4.58 -16.67 14.16
N ASN A 177 -3.58 -15.94 14.67
CA ASN A 177 -2.73 -15.06 13.85
C ASN A 177 -3.51 -13.93 13.14
N SER A 178 -4.57 -13.42 13.76
CA SER A 178 -5.38 -12.34 13.22
C SER A 178 -5.65 -11.25 14.26
N SER A 179 -6.14 -10.12 13.79
CA SER A 179 -6.45 -8.97 14.64
C SER A 179 -7.84 -8.40 14.37
N VAL A 180 -8.37 -7.70 15.37
CA VAL A 180 -9.60 -6.91 15.28
C VAL A 180 -9.31 -5.50 15.80
N SER A 181 -9.60 -4.50 14.98
CA SER A 181 -9.53 -3.10 15.39
C SER A 181 -10.81 -2.70 16.12
N PHE A 182 -10.68 -1.85 17.13
CA PHE A 182 -11.81 -1.30 17.90
C PHE A 182 -11.49 0.12 18.37
N THR A 183 -12.43 0.78 19.05
CA THR A 183 -12.20 2.08 19.68
C THR A 183 -12.16 1.91 21.19
N ILE A 184 -11.12 2.44 21.84
CA ILE A 184 -10.99 2.39 23.29
C ILE A 184 -11.95 3.42 23.88
N ALA A 185 -12.88 2.99 24.73
CA ALA A 185 -13.97 3.86 25.18
C ALA A 185 -13.52 4.96 26.16
N SER A 186 -12.41 4.77 26.88
CA SER A 186 -11.95 5.75 27.89
C SER A 186 -11.27 6.98 27.31
N ASN A 187 -10.61 6.87 26.15
CA ASN A 187 -9.89 7.98 25.50
C ASN A 187 -10.32 8.23 24.05
N GLY A 188 -11.02 7.29 23.40
CA GLY A 188 -11.42 7.38 21.99
C GLY A 188 -10.34 6.96 21.00
N ASP A 189 -9.18 6.49 21.49
CA ASP A 189 -8.05 6.11 20.65
C ASP A 189 -8.31 4.77 19.92
N PRO A 190 -7.65 4.52 18.77
CA PRO A 190 -7.75 3.24 18.08
C PRO A 190 -7.14 2.14 18.95
N GLY A 191 -7.88 1.06 19.17
CA GLY A 191 -7.40 -0.15 19.81
C GLY A 191 -7.22 -1.28 18.80
N ILE A 192 -6.28 -2.18 19.08
CA ILE A 192 -6.09 -3.41 18.30
C ILE A 192 -6.04 -4.62 19.22
N LEU A 193 -6.93 -5.58 18.99
CA LEU A 193 -6.95 -6.90 19.60
C LEU A 193 -6.22 -7.87 18.67
N VAL A 194 -5.27 -8.65 19.18
CA VAL A 194 -4.55 -9.67 18.41
C VAL A 194 -4.74 -11.02 19.08
N ARG A 195 -5.09 -12.04 18.28
CA ARG A 195 -5.01 -13.44 18.70
C ARG A 195 -3.69 -14.03 18.23
N LEU A 196 -2.77 -14.20 19.16
CA LEU A 196 -1.44 -14.75 18.91
C LEU A 196 -1.51 -16.21 18.47
N ASN A 197 -0.42 -16.72 17.90
CA ASN A 197 -0.34 -18.11 17.42
C ASN A 197 -0.54 -19.17 18.51
N ASP A 198 -0.21 -18.84 19.76
CA ASP A 198 -0.44 -19.71 20.91
C ASP A 198 -1.89 -19.65 21.42
N GLY A 199 -2.77 -18.94 20.71
CA GLY A 199 -4.19 -18.80 21.02
C GLY A 199 -4.49 -17.72 22.07
N LYS A 200 -3.47 -17.05 22.63
CA LYS A 200 -3.69 -15.97 23.59
C LYS A 200 -4.20 -14.71 22.90
N PHE A 201 -5.03 -13.97 23.62
CA PHE A 201 -5.50 -12.66 23.21
C PHE A 201 -4.72 -11.58 23.94
N VAL A 202 -4.26 -10.60 23.19
CA VAL A 202 -3.62 -9.37 23.71
C VAL A 202 -4.26 -8.18 23.03
N ALA A 203 -4.38 -7.06 23.73
CA ALA A 203 -4.87 -5.82 23.13
C ALA A 203 -3.98 -4.64 23.52
N TYR A 204 -3.84 -3.71 22.59
CA TYR A 204 -3.02 -2.52 22.75
C TYR A 204 -3.74 -1.29 22.18
N ASP A 205 -3.35 -0.13 22.68
CA ASP A 205 -3.55 1.13 22.00
C ASP A 205 -2.74 1.10 20.71
N ALA A 206 -3.44 1.18 19.58
CA ALA A 206 -2.85 1.13 18.26
C ALA A 206 -2.20 2.45 17.86
N THR A 207 -2.21 3.47 18.72
CA THR A 207 -1.55 4.75 18.47
C THR A 207 -0.04 4.60 18.55
N CYS A 208 0.65 4.74 17.42
CA CYS A 208 2.10 4.64 17.37
C CYS A 208 2.76 5.71 18.25
N THR A 209 3.60 5.28 19.19
CA THR A 209 4.31 6.14 20.14
C THR A 209 5.36 7.08 19.51
N HIS A 210 5.64 6.95 18.22
CA HIS A 210 6.49 7.89 17.49
C HIS A 210 5.78 9.20 17.18
N ALA A 211 4.67 9.13 16.43
CA ALA A 211 4.00 10.30 15.86
C ALA A 211 2.46 10.15 15.77
N GLY A 212 1.88 9.16 16.46
CA GLY A 212 0.43 9.03 16.62
C GLY A 212 -0.32 8.30 15.49
N CYS A 213 0.36 7.80 14.45
CA CYS A 213 -0.32 7.03 13.41
C CYS A 213 -0.88 5.69 13.96
N PRO A 214 -2.06 5.23 13.51
CA PRO A 214 -2.55 3.91 13.87
C PRO A 214 -1.62 2.82 13.32
N VAL A 215 -1.34 1.80 14.13
CA VAL A 215 -0.58 0.61 13.73
C VAL A 215 -1.53 -0.51 13.33
N ASP A 216 -1.09 -1.32 12.37
CA ASP A 216 -1.82 -2.50 11.92
C ASP A 216 -1.05 -3.77 12.28
N TYR A 217 -1.75 -4.89 12.42
CA TYR A 217 -1.11 -6.18 12.61
C TYR A 217 -0.76 -6.81 11.26
N ASP A 218 0.53 -7.07 11.05
CA ASP A 218 1.02 -7.87 9.93
C ASP A 218 1.13 -9.34 10.37
N SER A 219 0.24 -10.19 9.87
CA SER A 219 0.21 -11.62 10.18
C SER A 219 1.41 -12.39 9.59
N GLY A 220 2.09 -11.84 8.57
CA GLY A 220 3.28 -12.43 7.97
C GLY A 220 4.51 -12.31 8.87
N SER A 221 4.76 -11.11 9.42
CA SER A 221 5.84 -10.89 10.39
C SER A 221 5.42 -11.11 11.85
N GLN A 222 4.11 -11.21 12.11
CA GLN A 222 3.51 -11.30 13.45
C GLN A 222 3.75 -10.06 14.32
N MET A 223 3.92 -8.91 13.68
CA MET A 223 4.26 -7.64 14.32
C MET A 223 3.13 -6.64 14.16
N LEU A 224 3.07 -5.69 15.09
CA LEU A 224 2.29 -4.46 14.92
C LEU A 224 3.18 -3.46 14.18
N VAL A 225 2.79 -3.05 12.97
CA VAL A 225 3.60 -2.21 12.08
C VAL A 225 2.91 -0.87 11.84
N CYS A 226 3.65 0.20 12.06
CA CYS A 226 3.22 1.56 11.75
C CYS A 226 3.48 1.87 10.27
N PRO A 227 2.44 2.16 9.45
CA PRO A 227 2.61 2.40 8.02
C PRO A 227 3.32 3.73 7.71
N CYS A 228 3.39 4.67 8.66
CA CYS A 228 3.97 5.99 8.44
C CYS A 228 5.50 5.96 8.26
N HIS A 229 6.21 5.21 9.13
CA HIS A 229 7.67 5.20 9.17
C HIS A 229 8.27 3.80 9.43
N GLY A 230 7.44 2.76 9.49
CA GLY A 230 7.90 1.38 9.67
C GLY A 230 8.31 1.02 11.10
N ALA A 231 7.89 1.79 12.11
CA ALA A 231 8.05 1.36 13.50
C ALA A 231 7.32 0.02 13.70
N ALA A 232 7.94 -0.94 14.37
CA ALA A 232 7.36 -2.25 14.61
C ALA A 232 7.41 -2.61 16.10
N PHE A 233 6.35 -3.24 16.59
CA PHE A 233 6.17 -3.65 17.97
C PHE A 233 5.81 -5.14 18.05
N ASP A 234 6.37 -5.86 19.03
CA ASP A 234 6.13 -7.29 19.23
C ASP A 234 4.93 -7.51 20.17
N PRO A 235 3.74 -7.90 19.66
CA PRO A 235 2.55 -8.09 20.48
C PRO A 235 2.68 -9.27 21.45
N ALA A 236 3.58 -10.22 21.20
CA ALA A 236 3.83 -11.33 22.14
C ALA A 236 4.72 -10.92 23.32
N LYS A 237 5.43 -9.78 23.21
CA LYS A 237 6.31 -9.23 24.25
C LYS A 237 5.84 -7.86 24.73
N ALA A 238 4.58 -7.76 25.15
CA ALA A 238 4.00 -6.53 25.71
C ALA A 238 4.13 -5.30 24.77
N ALA A 239 4.01 -5.52 23.46
CA ALA A 239 4.22 -4.51 22.42
C ALA A 239 5.59 -3.78 22.52
N ALA A 240 6.63 -4.51 22.95
CA ALA A 240 8.00 -4.00 22.97
C ALA A 240 8.43 -3.53 21.56
N VAL A 241 9.15 -2.41 21.50
CA VAL A 241 9.70 -1.89 20.24
C VAL A 241 10.70 -2.90 19.67
N ALA A 242 10.41 -3.42 18.49
CA ALA A 242 11.31 -4.26 17.72
C ALA A 242 12.06 -3.46 16.65
N GLN A 243 11.44 -2.40 16.12
CA GLN A 243 12.01 -1.54 15.09
C GLN A 243 11.58 -0.08 15.31
N GLY A 244 12.55 0.84 15.27
CA GLY A 244 12.30 2.29 15.36
C GLY A 244 11.61 2.85 14.11
N PRO A 245 11.19 4.13 14.10
CA PRO A 245 11.68 5.21 14.96
C PRO A 245 11.03 5.34 16.35
N ALA A 246 9.98 4.58 16.65
CA ALA A 246 9.42 4.54 18.00
C ALA A 246 10.48 4.09 19.03
N SER A 247 10.42 4.61 20.25
CA SER A 247 11.35 4.26 21.34
C SER A 247 10.67 3.74 22.60
N THR A 248 9.35 3.73 22.63
CA THR A 248 8.53 3.24 23.75
C THR A 248 7.50 2.23 23.25
N PRO A 249 7.16 1.19 24.05
CA PRO A 249 6.17 0.19 23.68
C PRO A 249 4.77 0.82 23.57
N LEU A 250 3.86 0.13 22.88
CA LEU A 250 2.44 0.51 22.88
C LEU A 250 1.81 0.22 24.26
N THR A 251 0.84 1.04 24.64
CA THR A 251 0.10 0.86 25.90
C THR A 251 -0.81 -0.36 25.80
N SER A 252 -0.78 -1.26 26.78
CA SER A 252 -1.70 -2.39 26.84
C SER A 252 -3.11 -1.95 27.20
N VAL A 253 -4.11 -2.50 26.51
CA VAL A 253 -5.52 -2.33 26.84
C VAL A 253 -6.00 -3.58 27.58
N PRO A 254 -6.48 -3.48 28.82
CA PRO A 254 -6.97 -4.65 29.53
C PRO A 254 -8.27 -5.17 28.89
N ILE A 255 -8.34 -6.48 28.70
CA ILE A 255 -9.49 -7.17 28.11
C ILE A 255 -10.01 -8.24 29.07
N HIS A 256 -11.32 -8.47 29.00
CA HIS A 256 -12.00 -9.55 29.69
C HIS A 256 -12.59 -10.50 28.65
N ILE A 257 -12.40 -11.81 28.88
CA ILE A 257 -13.00 -12.86 28.05
C ILE A 257 -13.98 -13.63 28.92
N ASP A 258 -15.26 -13.52 28.60
CA ASP A 258 -16.30 -14.31 29.24
C ASP A 258 -16.21 -15.77 28.77
N LYS A 259 -15.94 -16.69 29.71
CA LYS A 259 -15.80 -18.12 29.43
C LYS A 259 -17.11 -18.81 29.04
N ALA A 260 -18.26 -18.27 29.47
CA ALA A 260 -19.56 -18.85 29.18
C ALA A 260 -20.05 -18.45 27.79
N THR A 261 -19.89 -17.17 27.43
CA THR A 261 -20.40 -16.63 26.17
C THR A 261 -19.36 -16.57 25.06
N GLY A 262 -18.06 -16.52 25.41
CA GLY A 262 -16.98 -16.27 24.46
C GLY A 262 -16.83 -14.79 24.07
N ALA A 263 -17.55 -13.87 24.73
CA ALA A 263 -17.46 -12.45 24.45
C ALA A 263 -16.13 -11.87 24.96
N ILE A 264 -15.48 -11.06 24.12
CA ILE A 264 -14.29 -10.29 24.44
C ILE A 264 -14.71 -8.83 24.61
N THR A 265 -14.43 -8.27 25.79
CA THR A 265 -14.71 -6.87 26.10
C THR A 265 -13.44 -6.14 26.56
N ALA A 266 -13.34 -4.85 26.29
CA ALA A 266 -12.33 -3.98 26.90
C ALA A 266 -12.90 -3.37 28.18
N SER A 267 -12.06 -3.29 29.22
CA SER A 267 -12.34 -2.45 30.39
C SER A 267 -12.15 -0.97 30.03
N GLN A 268 -12.99 -0.11 30.62
CA GLN A 268 -12.82 1.34 30.53
C GLN A 268 -11.58 1.82 31.30
#